data_AF-A0A0R3ACC0-F1
#
_entry.id   AF-A0A0R3ACC0-F1
#
_cell.length_a   1.000
_cell.length_b   1.000
_cell.length_c   1.000
_cell.angle_alpha   90.00
_cell.angle_beta   90.00
_cell.angle_gamma   90.00
#
_symmetry.space_group_name_H-M   'P 1'
#
loop_
_entity.id
_entity.type
_entity.pdbx_description
1 polymer ?
#
loop_
_entity_poly.entity_id
_entity_poly.type
_entity_poly.pdbx_seq_one_letter_code
_entity_poly.pdbx_strand_id
1 'polypeptide(L)'
;MTGKTAKNTEGTFEVTVRGDLHIDFTGDAGEMRLHRDPSEEWHLAGLHRLSEAPEDYLACDVYLPADLPLDATPHTYNFADGKARLHFWTREHQGNQTYVAFEGTVVVAFDGTHITASFKCTAAFGSSRLTLDGKAELTGLSTGLTAQYPAKGHLSATFVGGPHPGPHFVANELRIDSSNFDGHRPDRWIFIGEHKDDGLPQVRNIIGIVIDKAASGLKHDLAGNNQVRIQYQRVPGLAFTAYAGELLLDELASDDKASGTFTCSFRTYDGQEFTLVDGNFALNRA
;
A
#
# COMPACT_ATOMS: atom_id res chain seq x y z
N MET A 1 9.15 27.81 7.74
CA MET A 1 8.04 27.63 6.79
C MET A 1 7.40 26.30 7.12
N THR A 2 6.17 26.35 7.63
CA THR A 2 5.41 25.21 8.16
C THR A 2 4.83 24.41 7.00
N GLY A 3 5.28 23.17 6.86
CA GLY A 3 4.73 22.21 5.90
C GLY A 3 3.30 21.85 6.29
N LYS A 4 2.36 21.96 5.35
CA LYS A 4 0.99 21.49 5.55
C LYS A 4 0.97 19.98 5.43
N THR A 5 0.39 19.38 6.45
CA THR A 5 0.19 17.94 6.63
C THR A 5 -0.89 17.38 5.71
N ALA A 6 -1.14 16.06 5.76
CA ALA A 6 -2.23 15.35 5.06
C ALA A 6 -3.61 15.94 5.43
N LYS A 7 -3.94 17.10 4.84
CA LYS A 7 -5.01 18.09 5.08
C LYS A 7 -5.49 18.38 6.52
N ASN A 8 -5.34 17.51 7.52
CA ASN A 8 -5.95 17.63 8.85
C ASN A 8 -5.25 16.84 9.98
N THR A 9 -4.07 16.21 9.77
CA THR A 9 -3.34 15.51 10.85
C THR A 9 -2.01 16.18 11.13
N GLU A 10 -1.67 16.52 12.37
CA GLU A 10 -0.41 17.15 12.75
C GLU A 10 0.28 16.34 13.85
N GLY A 11 1.61 16.43 13.98
CA GLY A 11 2.30 15.77 15.08
C GLY A 11 3.69 15.25 14.74
N THR A 12 4.09 14.17 15.41
CA THR A 12 5.38 13.50 15.24
C THR A 12 5.21 12.00 15.06
N PHE A 13 6.10 11.41 14.26
CA PHE A 13 6.21 9.98 14.08
C PHE A 13 7.69 9.64 13.97
N GLU A 14 8.26 8.96 14.95
CA GLU A 14 9.69 8.65 15.03
C GLU A 14 9.88 7.13 15.12
N VAL A 15 10.83 6.61 14.34
CA VAL A 15 11.15 5.18 14.33
C VAL A 15 12.66 4.98 14.27
N THR A 16 13.13 4.13 15.15
CA THR A 16 14.50 3.59 15.19
C THR A 16 14.44 2.12 14.78
N VAL A 17 15.19 1.78 13.73
CA VAL A 17 15.26 0.44 13.15
C VAL A 17 16.70 -0.08 13.31
N ARG A 18 16.83 -1.29 13.84
CA ARG A 18 18.12 -1.96 14.08
C ARG A 18 18.04 -3.42 13.62
N GLY A 19 19.19 -4.02 13.31
CA GLY A 19 19.29 -5.41 12.83
C GLY A 19 20.04 -5.45 11.51
N ASP A 20 19.45 -6.08 10.50
CA ASP A 20 20.00 -6.09 9.13
C ASP A 20 20.06 -4.69 8.50
N LEU A 21 19.26 -3.75 9.01
CA LEU A 21 19.29 -2.33 8.67
C LEU A 21 19.54 -1.48 9.92
N HIS A 22 20.14 -0.31 9.73
CA HIS A 22 20.34 0.69 10.78
C HIS A 22 19.82 2.04 10.30
N ILE A 23 18.59 2.37 10.67
CA ILE A 23 17.87 3.54 10.17
C ILE A 23 17.22 4.24 11.36
N ASP A 24 17.34 5.56 11.41
CA ASP A 24 16.53 6.42 12.26
C ASP A 24 15.78 7.38 11.35
N PHE A 25 14.45 7.43 11.43
CA PHE A 25 13.67 8.37 10.63
C PHE A 25 12.54 9.02 11.40
N THR A 26 12.22 10.24 10.98
CA THR A 26 11.05 10.99 11.42
C THR A 26 10.15 11.18 10.22
N GLY A 27 8.85 10.89 10.37
CA GLY A 27 7.87 11.11 9.32
C GLY A 27 7.83 12.58 8.89
N ASP A 28 7.79 12.81 7.59
CA ASP A 28 7.67 14.14 7.03
C ASP A 28 6.31 14.74 7.41
N ALA A 29 6.28 16.03 7.77
CA ALA A 29 5.06 16.71 8.22
C ALA A 29 3.86 16.47 7.28
N GLY A 30 4.10 16.49 5.97
CA GLY A 30 3.12 16.27 4.90
C GLY A 30 2.55 14.85 4.79
N GLU A 31 3.24 13.86 5.34
CA GLU A 31 3.08 12.45 4.96
C GLU A 31 2.68 11.55 6.14
N MET A 32 2.45 12.14 7.32
CA MET A 32 1.89 11.46 8.48
C MET A 32 0.36 11.40 8.40
N ARG A 33 -0.23 10.28 8.85
CA ARG A 33 -1.67 10.03 8.75
C ARG A 33 -2.23 9.39 10.01
N LEU A 34 -3.48 9.76 10.32
CA LEU A 34 -4.33 9.10 11.31
C LEU A 34 -5.75 9.01 10.73
N HIS A 35 -6.23 7.82 10.39
CA HIS A 35 -7.58 7.66 9.86
C HIS A 35 -8.15 6.29 10.19
N ARG A 36 -9.46 6.16 9.96
CA ARG A 36 -10.14 4.88 9.95
C ARG A 36 -10.16 4.34 8.53
N ASP A 37 -9.73 3.09 8.36
CA ASP A 37 -9.70 2.44 7.06
C ASP A 37 -11.08 1.83 6.69
N PRO A 38 -11.30 1.36 5.46
CA PRO A 38 -12.57 0.74 5.06
C PRO A 38 -12.90 -0.58 5.79
N SER A 39 -11.92 -1.20 6.46
CA SER A 39 -12.14 -2.37 7.32
C SER A 39 -12.48 -1.99 8.76
N GLU A 40 -12.70 -0.70 9.01
CA GLU A 40 -12.99 -0.08 10.30
C GLU A 40 -11.80 -0.10 11.29
N GLU A 41 -10.60 -0.49 10.85
CA GLU A 41 -9.38 -0.45 11.65
C GLU A 41 -8.83 0.98 11.71
N TRP A 42 -8.15 1.30 12.81
CA TRP A 42 -7.42 2.56 12.93
C TRP A 42 -6.04 2.42 12.30
N HIS A 43 -5.67 3.37 11.47
CA HIS A 43 -4.41 3.37 10.75
C HIS A 43 -3.60 4.63 11.07
N LEU A 44 -2.41 4.41 11.64
CA LEU A 44 -1.37 5.42 11.83
C LEU A 44 -0.26 5.16 10.84
N ALA A 45 0.19 6.20 10.14
CA ALA A 45 1.32 6.09 9.22
C ALA A 45 2.29 7.25 9.39
N GLY A 46 3.58 6.95 9.30
CA GLY A 46 4.65 7.91 9.11
C GLY A 46 5.49 7.54 7.91
N LEU A 47 5.75 8.50 7.02
CA LEU A 47 6.57 8.31 5.82
C LEU A 47 7.64 9.39 5.74
N HIS A 48 8.85 8.99 5.34
CA HIS A 48 9.98 9.88 5.10
C HIS A 48 10.52 9.68 3.68
N ARG A 49 10.51 10.75 2.87
CA ARG A 49 11.04 10.72 1.51
C ARG A 49 12.55 10.76 1.53
N LEU A 50 13.17 9.82 0.81
CA LEU A 50 14.63 9.72 0.68
C LEU A 50 15.15 10.51 -0.52
N SER A 51 14.29 10.77 -1.51
CA SER A 51 14.62 11.59 -2.67
C SER A 51 13.37 12.27 -3.24
N GLU A 52 13.53 13.04 -4.33
CA GLU A 52 12.39 13.57 -5.08
C GLU A 52 11.64 12.46 -5.84
N ALA A 53 12.26 11.29 -6.02
CA ALA A 53 11.64 10.13 -6.65
C ALA A 53 10.52 9.58 -5.72
N PRO A 54 9.27 9.48 -6.21
CA PRO A 54 8.12 9.05 -5.39
C PRO A 54 8.17 7.60 -4.89
N GLU A 55 9.06 6.79 -5.43
CA GLU A 55 9.34 5.43 -4.98
C GLU A 55 10.38 5.36 -3.88
N ASP A 56 11.17 6.40 -3.63
CA ASP A 56 12.26 6.38 -2.66
C ASP A 56 11.78 6.92 -1.31
N TYR A 57 11.37 6.02 -0.42
CA TYR A 57 10.88 6.38 0.91
C TYR A 57 11.04 5.27 1.94
N LEU A 58 11.04 5.70 3.20
CA LEU A 58 10.82 4.86 4.37
C LEU A 58 9.38 5.08 4.85
N ALA A 59 8.68 4.02 5.23
CA ALA A 59 7.37 4.17 5.85
C ALA A 59 7.17 3.17 6.98
N CYS A 60 6.40 3.57 7.98
CA CYS A 60 5.93 2.70 9.05
C CYS A 60 4.42 2.88 9.18
N ASP A 61 3.69 1.79 8.95
CA ASP A 61 2.24 1.73 9.13
C ASP A 61 1.93 0.89 10.38
N VAL A 62 1.06 1.41 11.24
CA VAL A 62 0.53 0.73 12.42
C VAL A 62 -0.99 0.64 12.29
N TYR A 63 -1.50 -0.58 12.25
CA TYR A 63 -2.93 -0.88 12.23
C TYR A 63 -3.37 -1.34 13.62
N LEU A 64 -4.42 -0.70 14.13
CA LEU A 64 -5.02 -0.97 15.42
C LEU A 64 -6.47 -1.41 15.23
N PRO A 65 -7.02 -2.23 16.14
CA PRO A 65 -8.33 -2.83 15.92
C PRO A 65 -9.45 -1.79 15.99
N ALA A 66 -10.56 -2.12 15.32
CA ALA A 66 -11.75 -1.27 15.24
C ALA A 66 -12.41 -0.94 16.60
N ASP A 67 -12.13 -1.75 17.62
CA ASP A 67 -12.64 -1.63 18.98
C ASP A 67 -11.70 -0.87 19.94
N LEU A 68 -10.66 -0.20 19.42
CA LEU A 68 -9.79 0.69 20.20
C LEU A 68 -10.64 1.72 20.98
N PRO A 69 -10.54 1.76 22.33
CA PRO A 69 -11.27 2.73 23.13
C PRO A 69 -10.87 4.18 22.81
N LEU A 70 -11.88 5.06 22.81
CA LEU A 70 -11.74 6.49 22.51
C LEU A 70 -11.73 7.36 23.77
N ASP A 71 -11.27 6.81 24.89
CA ASP A 71 -11.34 7.42 26.22
C ASP A 71 -9.97 7.94 26.72
N ALA A 72 -8.97 7.99 25.83
CA ALA A 72 -7.57 8.31 26.13
C ALA A 72 -6.89 7.35 27.13
N THR A 73 -7.52 6.23 27.49
CA THR A 73 -6.89 5.24 28.35
C THR A 73 -5.85 4.45 27.56
N PRO A 74 -4.61 4.27 28.05
CA PRO A 74 -3.62 3.45 27.39
C PRO A 74 -4.03 1.98 27.30
N HIS A 75 -3.94 1.42 26.10
CA HIS A 75 -4.22 0.02 25.79
C HIS A 75 -2.99 -0.61 25.13
N THR A 76 -2.66 -1.83 25.57
CA THR A 76 -1.52 -2.59 25.02
C THR A 76 -2.04 -3.70 24.12
N TYR A 77 -1.51 -3.76 22.90
CA TYR A 77 -1.74 -4.85 21.95
C TYR A 77 -0.43 -5.56 21.65
N ASN A 78 -0.46 -6.90 21.63
CA ASN A 78 0.67 -7.69 21.14
C ASN A 78 0.53 -7.94 19.64
N PHE A 79 1.63 -7.78 18.90
CA PHE A 79 1.64 -8.07 17.46
C PHE A 79 1.50 -9.57 17.17
N ALA A 80 1.97 -10.43 18.08
CA ALA A 80 1.85 -11.89 17.95
C ALA A 80 0.38 -12.38 17.98
N ASP A 81 -0.53 -11.60 18.57
CA ASP A 81 -1.96 -11.93 18.66
C ASP A 81 -2.73 -11.55 17.38
N GLY A 82 -2.08 -10.83 16.44
CA GLY A 82 -2.65 -10.43 15.15
C GLY A 82 -3.73 -9.34 15.19
N LYS A 83 -4.13 -8.87 16.38
CA LYS A 83 -5.13 -7.78 16.54
C LYS A 83 -4.60 -6.40 16.16
N ALA A 84 -3.30 -6.18 16.38
CA ALA A 84 -2.59 -5.03 15.89
C ALA A 84 -1.52 -5.51 14.90
N ARG A 85 -1.19 -4.69 13.91
CA ARG A 85 -0.20 -5.01 12.88
C ARG A 85 0.73 -3.83 12.68
N LEU A 86 2.00 -4.12 12.42
CA LEU A 86 2.97 -3.10 12.05
C LEU A 86 3.73 -3.55 10.82
N HIS A 87 3.78 -2.68 9.82
CA HIS A 87 4.54 -2.86 8.59
C HIS A 87 5.58 -1.75 8.46
N PHE A 88 6.84 -2.14 8.27
CA PHE A 88 7.91 -1.23 7.92
C PHE A 88 8.33 -1.45 6.47
N TRP A 89 8.40 -0.35 5.73
CA TRP A 89 8.69 -0.34 4.31
C TRP A 89 10.01 0.36 4.08
N THR A 90 10.88 -0.33 3.34
CA THR A 90 12.03 0.31 2.72
C THR A 90 11.84 0.23 1.23
N ARG A 91 11.67 1.38 0.59
CA ARG A 91 11.76 1.48 -0.85
C ARG A 91 12.95 2.36 -1.20
N GLU A 92 14.03 1.68 -1.55
CA GLU A 92 15.23 2.27 -2.12
C GLU A 92 15.54 1.48 -3.39
N HIS A 93 15.85 2.17 -4.49
CA HIS A 93 16.40 1.54 -5.71
C HIS A 93 15.61 0.32 -6.21
N GLN A 94 14.29 0.45 -6.38
CA GLN A 94 13.41 -0.56 -7.00
C GLN A 94 13.08 -1.79 -6.13
N GLY A 95 13.56 -1.88 -4.88
CA GLY A 95 13.14 -2.91 -3.93
C GLY A 95 11.90 -2.48 -3.14
N ASN A 96 10.91 -3.38 -2.98
CA ASN A 96 9.80 -3.18 -2.03
C ASN A 96 9.87 -4.26 -0.94
N GLN A 97 10.75 -4.04 0.04
CA GLN A 97 10.81 -4.92 1.20
C GLN A 97 9.83 -4.41 2.26
N THR A 98 8.96 -5.32 2.71
CA THR A 98 8.00 -5.06 3.78
C THR A 98 8.34 -5.97 4.94
N TYR A 99 8.81 -5.39 6.03
CA TYR A 99 9.05 -6.09 7.28
C TYR A 99 7.77 -6.06 8.10
N VAL A 100 7.25 -7.25 8.42
CA VAL A 100 6.00 -7.41 9.18
C VAL A 100 6.34 -7.80 10.61
N ALA A 101 5.82 -7.04 11.58
CA ALA A 101 5.98 -7.37 13.00
C ALA A 101 5.29 -8.70 13.33
N PHE A 102 6.03 -9.59 14.01
CA PHE A 102 5.50 -10.90 14.45
C PHE A 102 5.58 -11.08 15.98
N GLU A 103 6.33 -10.23 16.68
CA GLU A 103 6.40 -10.19 18.14
C GLU A 103 6.64 -8.76 18.66
N GLY A 104 6.36 -8.55 19.95
CA GLY A 104 6.41 -7.24 20.59
C GLY A 104 5.04 -6.59 20.72
N THR A 105 5.02 -5.31 21.05
CA THR A 105 3.81 -4.62 21.49
C THR A 105 3.69 -3.20 20.96
N VAL A 106 2.44 -2.73 20.85
CA VAL A 106 2.10 -1.31 20.76
C VAL A 106 1.24 -0.92 21.96
N VAL A 107 1.60 0.18 22.61
CA VAL A 107 0.81 0.84 23.64
C VAL A 107 0.22 2.10 23.02
N VAL A 108 -1.10 2.23 23.06
CA VAL A 108 -1.83 3.33 22.41
C VAL A 108 -2.86 3.94 23.34
N ALA A 109 -2.98 5.26 23.34
CA ALA A 109 -4.08 6.00 23.94
C ALA A 109 -4.68 6.94 22.89
N PHE A 110 -5.99 6.91 22.74
CA PHE A 110 -6.69 7.68 21.70
C PHE A 110 -7.98 8.29 22.27
N ASP A 111 -8.24 9.56 21.98
CA ASP A 111 -9.45 10.28 22.43
C ASP A 111 -10.47 10.55 21.30
N GLY A 112 -10.24 9.97 20.12
CA GLY A 112 -11.03 10.22 18.91
C GLY A 112 -10.43 11.28 17.99
N THR A 113 -9.53 12.13 18.50
CA THR A 113 -8.85 13.18 17.71
C THR A 113 -7.35 13.26 17.94
N HIS A 114 -6.85 12.81 19.08
CA HIS A 114 -5.45 12.82 19.46
C HIS A 114 -5.03 11.42 19.88
N ILE A 115 -4.00 10.89 19.23
CA ILE A 115 -3.43 9.57 19.49
C ILE A 115 -2.00 9.70 19.96
N THR A 116 -1.66 8.98 21.02
CA THR A 116 -0.29 8.67 21.39
C THR A 116 -0.08 7.17 21.24
N ALA A 117 1.01 6.79 20.60
CA ALA A 117 1.40 5.41 20.44
C ALA A 117 2.90 5.26 20.70
N SER A 118 3.29 4.18 21.37
CA SER A 118 4.67 3.72 21.44
C SER A 118 4.70 2.24 21.11
N PHE A 119 5.66 1.81 20.32
CA PHE A 119 5.76 0.42 19.90
C PHE A 119 7.21 -0.05 19.93
N LYS A 120 7.36 -1.32 20.28
CA LYS A 120 8.63 -2.02 20.24
C LYS A 120 8.39 -3.43 19.77
N CYS A 121 8.98 -3.80 18.65
CA CYS A 121 8.71 -5.08 18.00
C CYS A 121 9.89 -5.63 17.22
N THR A 122 9.80 -6.91 16.92
CA THR A 122 10.65 -7.54 15.91
C THR A 122 9.81 -7.85 14.68
N ALA A 123 10.34 -7.46 13.52
CA ALA A 123 9.71 -7.62 12.23
C ALA A 123 10.62 -8.40 11.27
N ALA A 124 10.02 -9.13 10.33
CA ALA A 124 10.76 -9.97 9.40
C ALA A 124 10.33 -9.76 7.94
N PHE A 125 11.29 -9.96 7.05
CA PHE A 125 11.10 -10.12 5.61
C PHE A 125 11.96 -11.30 5.14
N GLY A 126 11.33 -12.44 4.81
CA GLY A 126 12.07 -13.68 4.56
C GLY A 126 12.88 -14.12 5.79
N SER A 127 14.18 -14.36 5.62
CA SER A 127 15.10 -14.67 6.72
C SER A 127 15.63 -13.43 7.46
N SER A 128 15.43 -12.24 6.89
CA SER A 128 15.93 -10.98 7.46
C SER A 128 15.06 -10.49 8.60
N ARG A 129 15.70 -9.89 9.61
CA ARG A 129 15.03 -9.46 10.85
C ARG A 129 15.47 -8.07 11.28
N LEU A 130 14.50 -7.30 11.74
CA LEU A 130 14.67 -5.96 12.29
C LEU A 130 14.01 -5.85 13.65
N THR A 131 14.60 -5.07 14.54
CA THR A 131 13.95 -4.54 15.74
C THR A 131 13.57 -3.10 15.48
N LEU A 132 12.32 -2.77 15.76
CA LEU A 132 11.79 -1.42 15.64
C LEU A 132 11.41 -0.91 17.03
N ASP A 133 11.78 0.33 17.30
CA ASP A 133 11.40 1.09 18.48
C ASP A 133 10.90 2.44 17.99
N GLY A 134 9.65 2.80 18.30
CA GLY A 134 9.05 4.00 17.74
C GLY A 134 7.94 4.58 18.58
N LYS A 135 7.63 5.83 18.27
CA LYS A 135 6.58 6.62 18.93
C LYS A 135 5.86 7.47 17.90
N ALA A 136 4.57 7.67 18.12
CA ALA A 136 3.74 8.57 17.35
C ALA A 136 2.88 9.40 18.29
N GLU A 137 2.79 10.69 18.02
CA GLU A 137 1.85 11.60 18.66
C GLU A 137 1.20 12.39 17.53
N LEU A 138 -0.04 12.07 17.20
CA LEU A 138 -0.75 12.67 16.07
C LEU A 138 -2.08 13.25 16.55
N THR A 139 -2.41 14.43 16.06
CA THR A 139 -3.67 15.14 16.33
C THR A 139 -4.39 15.41 15.03
N GLY A 140 -5.71 15.29 15.04
CA GLY A 140 -6.59 15.48 13.90
C GLY A 140 -6.68 14.24 13.01
N LEU A 141 -7.88 13.99 12.50
CA LEU A 141 -8.15 12.87 11.61
C LEU A 141 -7.83 13.27 10.18
N SER A 142 -6.94 12.52 9.55
CA SER A 142 -6.78 12.54 8.11
C SER A 142 -8.12 12.10 7.54
N THR A 143 -8.74 12.93 6.72
CA THR A 143 -9.72 12.40 5.78
C THR A 143 -8.96 11.37 4.96
N GLY A 144 -9.27 10.08 5.11
CA GLY A 144 -8.59 9.01 4.37
C GLY A 144 -8.53 9.44 2.91
N LEU A 145 -7.34 9.84 2.45
CA LEU A 145 -7.16 10.36 1.11
C LEU A 145 -7.04 9.15 0.18
N THR A 146 -8.04 8.28 0.18
CA THR A 146 -8.33 7.43 -0.96
C THR A 146 -9.25 8.26 -1.85
N ALA A 147 -8.67 9.13 -2.67
CA ALA A 147 -9.37 9.67 -3.83
C ALA A 147 -9.49 8.59 -4.90
N GLN A 148 -10.00 7.42 -4.51
CA GLN A 148 -10.38 6.37 -5.43
C GLN A 148 -11.74 6.74 -5.98
N TYR A 149 -11.74 7.23 -7.22
CA TYR A 149 -12.97 7.52 -7.91
C TYR A 149 -13.54 6.21 -8.46
N PRO A 150 -14.85 5.97 -8.30
CA PRO A 150 -15.50 4.90 -9.04
C PRO A 150 -15.20 5.05 -10.53
N ALA A 151 -15.00 3.91 -11.20
CA ALA A 151 -14.77 3.85 -12.63
C ALA A 151 -15.76 2.90 -13.29
N LYS A 152 -15.92 3.07 -14.61
CA LYS A 152 -16.70 2.22 -15.50
C LYS A 152 -15.78 1.57 -16.52
N GLY A 153 -16.19 0.42 -17.03
CA GLY A 153 -15.47 -0.32 -18.07
C GLY A 153 -15.21 -1.76 -17.64
N HIS A 154 -14.01 -2.27 -17.90
CA HIS A 154 -13.64 -3.65 -17.60
C HIS A 154 -12.15 -3.80 -17.27
N LEU A 155 -11.84 -4.83 -16.48
CA LEU A 155 -10.49 -5.31 -16.25
C LEU A 155 -10.55 -6.83 -16.05
N SER A 156 -9.84 -7.57 -16.89
CA SER A 156 -9.81 -9.03 -16.86
C SER A 156 -8.42 -9.57 -17.19
N ALA A 157 -8.11 -10.77 -16.68
CA ALA A 157 -6.90 -11.51 -17.01
C ALA A 157 -7.09 -13.01 -16.72
N THR A 158 -6.20 -13.84 -17.27
CA THR A 158 -6.14 -15.27 -16.99
C THR A 158 -4.88 -15.59 -16.20
N PHE A 159 -5.03 -16.29 -15.07
CA PHE A 159 -3.92 -16.81 -14.29
C PHE A 159 -3.40 -18.11 -14.89
N VAL A 160 -2.08 -18.18 -15.10
CA VAL A 160 -1.37 -19.44 -15.36
C VAL A 160 -0.45 -19.71 -14.17
N GLY A 161 -0.84 -20.69 -13.35
CA GLY A 161 -0.21 -20.99 -12.05
C GLY A 161 -1.07 -20.58 -10.85
N GLY A 162 -0.50 -20.62 -9.65
CA GLY A 162 -1.13 -20.08 -8.43
C GLY A 162 -0.93 -18.57 -8.31
N PRO A 163 -1.27 -17.89 -7.20
CA PRO A 163 -2.03 -18.35 -6.04
C PRO A 163 -3.52 -18.03 -6.15
N HIS A 164 -4.04 -17.54 -7.29
CA HIS A 164 -5.47 -17.29 -7.47
C HIS A 164 -6.24 -18.63 -7.56
N PRO A 165 -7.41 -18.78 -6.90
CA PRO A 165 -8.08 -20.09 -6.81
C PRO A 165 -8.74 -20.50 -8.13
N GLY A 166 -9.07 -19.52 -8.98
CA GLY A 166 -9.61 -19.73 -10.32
C GLY A 166 -8.63 -19.31 -11.41
N PRO A 167 -8.79 -19.83 -12.64
CA PRO A 167 -7.95 -19.43 -13.78
C PRO A 167 -8.29 -18.03 -14.30
N HIS A 168 -9.42 -17.45 -13.92
CA HIS A 168 -9.87 -16.17 -14.48
C HIS A 168 -10.07 -15.10 -13.40
N PHE A 169 -9.63 -13.89 -13.74
CA PHE A 169 -9.92 -12.66 -13.03
C PHE A 169 -10.86 -11.83 -13.89
N VAL A 170 -11.99 -11.42 -13.33
CA VAL A 170 -12.87 -10.42 -13.91
C VAL A 170 -13.26 -9.47 -12.79
N ALA A 171 -12.85 -8.20 -12.91
CA ALA A 171 -13.18 -7.20 -11.91
C ALA A 171 -14.69 -6.98 -11.83
N ASN A 172 -15.23 -7.00 -10.62
CA ASN A 172 -16.61 -6.60 -10.33
C ASN A 172 -16.69 -5.17 -9.76
N GLU A 173 -15.56 -4.62 -9.32
CA GLU A 173 -15.43 -3.23 -8.90
C GLU A 173 -14.22 -2.58 -9.59
N LEU A 174 -14.40 -1.35 -10.07
CA LEU A 174 -13.37 -0.60 -10.80
C LEU A 174 -13.17 0.77 -10.17
N ARG A 175 -11.91 1.17 -10.01
CA ARG A 175 -11.54 2.46 -9.43
C ARG A 175 -10.34 3.08 -10.14
N ILE A 176 -10.27 4.40 -10.14
CA ILE A 176 -9.10 5.18 -10.56
C ILE A 176 -8.62 6.01 -9.38
N ASP A 177 -7.32 5.93 -9.10
CA ASP A 177 -6.63 6.82 -8.17
C ASP A 177 -5.63 7.66 -8.98
N SER A 178 -5.96 8.93 -9.18
CA SER A 178 -5.22 9.84 -10.07
C SER A 178 -4.96 11.22 -9.47
N SER A 179 -5.44 11.48 -8.25
CA SER A 179 -5.53 12.85 -7.76
C SER A 179 -4.23 13.37 -7.12
N ASN A 180 -3.96 14.63 -7.42
CA ASN A 180 -2.93 15.47 -6.82
C ASN A 180 -3.38 15.97 -5.42
N PHE A 181 -3.85 15.05 -4.57
CA PHE A 181 -4.27 15.38 -3.20
C PHE A 181 -3.03 15.44 -2.30
N ASP A 182 -2.45 16.63 -2.18
CA ASP A 182 -1.49 17.04 -1.14
C ASP A 182 -0.69 15.89 -0.51
N GLY A 183 0.08 15.16 -1.33
CA GLY A 183 1.13 14.24 -0.86
C GLY A 183 1.04 12.78 -1.30
N HIS A 184 -0.14 12.15 -1.46
CA HIS A 184 -0.11 10.68 -1.44
C HIS A 184 0.53 10.02 -2.65
N ARG A 185 0.16 10.36 -3.88
CA ARG A 185 0.72 9.81 -5.13
C ARG A 185 0.52 10.75 -6.34
N PRO A 186 0.83 12.06 -6.24
CA PRO A 186 0.53 13.03 -7.31
C PRO A 186 1.23 12.72 -8.64
N ASP A 187 2.28 11.92 -8.55
CA ASP A 187 3.19 11.49 -9.59
C ASP A 187 2.66 10.33 -10.44
N ARG A 188 1.51 9.71 -10.11
CA ARG A 188 1.06 8.51 -10.82
C ARG A 188 -0.44 8.37 -10.92
N TRP A 189 -0.86 7.58 -11.91
CA TRP A 189 -2.19 7.04 -12.07
C TRP A 189 -2.22 5.59 -11.61
N ILE A 190 -3.29 5.19 -10.93
CA ILE A 190 -3.54 3.79 -10.57
C ILE A 190 -4.94 3.40 -11.05
N PHE A 191 -4.98 2.40 -11.93
CA PHE A 191 -6.21 1.80 -12.44
C PHE A 191 -6.41 0.46 -11.73
N ILE A 192 -7.51 0.32 -11.01
CA ILE A 192 -7.73 -0.76 -10.06
C ILE A 192 -8.96 -1.55 -10.48
N GLY A 193 -8.79 -2.88 -10.59
CA GLY A 193 -9.87 -3.84 -10.65
C GLY A 193 -9.86 -4.72 -9.40
N GLU A 194 -11.02 -4.91 -8.79
CA GLU A 194 -11.22 -5.84 -7.67
C GLU A 194 -12.22 -6.92 -8.04
N HIS A 195 -11.92 -8.15 -7.61
CA HIS A 195 -12.79 -9.32 -7.68
C HIS A 195 -12.89 -9.92 -6.26
N LYS A 196 -14.11 -10.14 -5.78
CA LYS A 196 -14.40 -10.78 -4.49
C LYS A 196 -14.78 -12.24 -4.74
N ASP A 197 -14.06 -13.17 -4.10
CA ASP A 197 -14.43 -14.59 -4.14
C ASP A 197 -15.76 -14.80 -3.37
N ASP A 198 -16.56 -15.80 -3.79
CA ASP A 198 -17.85 -16.14 -3.15
C ASP A 198 -17.70 -16.86 -1.78
N GLY A 199 -16.46 -17.11 -1.33
CA GLY A 199 -16.17 -17.78 -0.06
C GLY A 199 -16.39 -16.89 1.17
N LEU A 200 -16.56 -17.52 2.35
CA LEU A 200 -16.56 -16.84 3.65
C LEU A 200 -15.35 -17.30 4.47
N PRO A 201 -14.46 -16.39 4.95
CA PRO A 201 -14.49 -14.93 4.70
C PRO A 201 -14.20 -14.59 3.23
N GLN A 202 -14.78 -13.48 2.76
CA GLN A 202 -14.53 -13.02 1.38
C GLN A 202 -13.06 -12.65 1.21
N VAL A 203 -12.44 -13.27 0.23
CA VAL A 203 -11.11 -12.89 -0.23
C VAL A 203 -11.27 -11.86 -1.33
N ARG A 204 -10.52 -10.76 -1.22
CA ARG A 204 -10.47 -9.73 -2.26
C ARG A 204 -9.22 -9.93 -3.10
N ASN A 205 -9.39 -10.18 -4.38
CA ASN A 205 -8.34 -10.25 -5.38
C ASN A 205 -8.31 -8.91 -6.10
N ILE A 206 -7.15 -8.24 -6.14
CA ILE A 206 -7.02 -6.88 -6.67
C ILE A 206 -5.89 -6.86 -7.68
N ILE A 207 -6.16 -6.34 -8.88
CA ILE A 207 -5.14 -5.99 -9.87
C ILE A 207 -5.05 -4.47 -9.94
N GLY A 208 -3.84 -3.95 -9.78
CA GLY A 208 -3.54 -2.52 -9.92
C GLY A 208 -2.54 -2.28 -11.04
N ILE A 209 -2.89 -1.42 -11.99
CA ILE A 209 -2.01 -0.94 -13.06
C ILE A 209 -1.56 0.45 -12.65
N VAL A 210 -0.27 0.62 -12.36
CA VAL A 210 0.30 1.88 -11.91
C VAL A 210 1.16 2.46 -13.02
N ILE A 211 0.91 3.72 -13.37
CA ILE A 211 1.61 4.45 -14.44
C ILE A 211 2.03 5.80 -13.88
N ASP A 212 3.33 6.06 -13.81
CA ASP A 212 3.90 7.37 -13.49
C ASP A 212 3.48 8.39 -14.56
N LYS A 213 3.11 9.61 -14.14
CA LYS A 213 2.73 10.69 -15.05
C LYS A 213 3.87 11.16 -15.94
N ALA A 214 5.12 10.87 -15.56
CA ALA A 214 6.31 11.09 -16.37
C ALA A 214 6.60 9.93 -17.35
N ALA A 215 5.90 8.79 -17.25
CA ALA A 215 6.04 7.70 -18.19
C ALA A 215 5.65 8.17 -19.59
N SER A 216 6.46 7.80 -20.59
CA SER A 216 6.21 8.16 -21.99
C SER A 216 6.16 6.91 -22.88
N GLY A 217 5.44 7.03 -23.99
CA GLY A 217 5.22 5.91 -24.91
C GLY A 217 4.00 5.07 -24.56
N LEU A 218 3.70 4.10 -25.42
CA LEU A 218 2.54 3.21 -25.32
C LEU A 218 2.93 1.77 -24.99
N LYS A 219 4.23 1.46 -24.98
CA LYS A 219 4.74 0.12 -24.75
C LYS A 219 5.74 0.18 -23.62
N HIS A 220 5.49 -0.60 -22.59
CA HIS A 220 6.29 -0.62 -21.38
C HIS A 220 6.70 -2.06 -21.07
N ASP A 221 8.01 -2.30 -21.09
CA ASP A 221 8.57 -3.49 -20.46
C ASP A 221 8.39 -3.34 -18.95
N LEU A 222 7.94 -4.40 -18.27
CA LEU A 222 7.76 -4.44 -16.83
C LEU A 222 9.01 -4.94 -16.10
N ALA A 223 10.00 -5.48 -16.83
CA ALA A 223 11.29 -5.84 -16.26
C ALA A 223 12.14 -4.59 -16.00
N GLY A 224 12.32 -4.23 -14.73
CA GLY A 224 13.19 -3.12 -14.31
C GLY A 224 12.63 -1.71 -14.59
N ASN A 225 11.40 -1.59 -15.06
CA ASN A 225 10.75 -0.31 -15.29
C ASN A 225 10.02 0.16 -14.02
N ASN A 226 10.51 1.25 -13.43
CA ASN A 226 9.91 1.85 -12.24
C ASN A 226 8.67 2.70 -12.55
N GLN A 227 8.57 3.21 -13.78
CA GLN A 227 7.54 4.16 -14.17
C GLN A 227 6.21 3.45 -14.43
N VAL A 228 6.23 2.17 -14.79
CA VAL A 228 5.03 1.39 -15.06
C VAL A 228 5.12 0.04 -14.39
N ARG A 229 4.12 -0.31 -13.56
CA ARG A 229 4.06 -1.58 -12.85
C ARG A 229 2.65 -2.14 -12.80
N ILE A 230 2.57 -3.47 -12.76
CA ILE A 230 1.34 -4.21 -12.49
C ILE A 230 1.48 -4.91 -11.15
N GLN A 231 0.47 -4.76 -10.30
CA GLN A 231 0.43 -5.30 -8.95
C GLN A 231 -0.76 -6.24 -8.82
N TYR A 232 -0.58 -7.32 -8.08
CA TYR A 232 -1.64 -8.24 -7.70
C TYR A 232 -1.67 -8.39 -6.18
N GLN A 233 -2.85 -8.32 -5.59
CA GLN A 233 -3.06 -8.50 -4.15
C GLN A 233 -4.18 -9.48 -3.89
N ARG A 234 -4.02 -10.32 -2.87
CA ARG A 234 -5.03 -11.21 -2.33
C ARG A 234 -5.21 -10.89 -0.85
N VAL A 235 -6.33 -10.27 -0.49
CA VAL A 235 -6.58 -9.73 0.86
C VAL A 235 -7.59 -10.60 1.62
N PRO A 236 -7.30 -10.93 2.89
CA PRO A 236 -6.04 -10.70 3.60
C PRO A 236 -4.96 -11.71 3.14
N GLY A 237 -3.70 -11.29 3.01
CA GLY A 237 -2.61 -12.24 2.82
C GLY A 237 -1.42 -11.75 2.02
N LEU A 238 -1.59 -11.55 0.71
CA LEU A 238 -0.47 -11.51 -0.23
C LEU A 238 -0.51 -10.27 -1.13
N ALA A 239 0.66 -9.73 -1.46
CA ALA A 239 0.82 -8.66 -2.43
C ALA A 239 2.09 -8.90 -3.25
N PHE A 240 1.96 -8.83 -4.58
CA PHE A 240 3.03 -9.06 -5.53
C PHE A 240 3.08 -7.92 -6.54
N THR A 241 4.29 -7.60 -6.99
CA THR A 241 4.52 -6.71 -8.14
C THR A 241 5.15 -7.54 -9.24
N ALA A 242 4.71 -7.34 -10.49
CA ALA A 242 5.26 -8.05 -11.62
C ALA A 242 6.76 -7.76 -11.76
N TYR A 243 7.57 -8.79 -12.03
CA TYR A 243 9.02 -8.66 -12.24
C TYR A 243 9.43 -8.78 -13.71
N ALA A 244 8.50 -9.20 -14.57
CA ALA A 244 8.69 -9.33 -16.01
C ALA A 244 7.34 -9.21 -16.73
N GLY A 245 7.38 -8.90 -18.02
CA GLY A 245 6.20 -8.81 -18.87
C GLY A 245 6.12 -7.50 -19.63
N GLU A 246 4.95 -7.23 -20.20
CA GLU A 246 4.70 -6.06 -21.02
C GLU A 246 3.32 -5.47 -20.71
N LEU A 247 3.25 -4.14 -20.70
CA LEU A 247 2.02 -3.37 -20.77
C LEU A 247 2.00 -2.61 -22.11
N LEU A 248 0.92 -2.77 -22.86
CA LEU A 248 0.62 -2.04 -24.08
C LEU A 248 -0.60 -1.17 -23.84
N LEU A 249 -0.42 0.14 -23.88
CA LEU A 249 -1.49 1.12 -23.79
C LEU A 249 -2.06 1.40 -25.19
N ASP A 250 -3.38 1.49 -25.30
CA ASP A 250 -4.03 1.91 -26.55
C ASP A 250 -3.87 3.43 -26.76
N GLU A 251 -3.77 4.17 -25.66
CA GLU A 251 -3.53 5.62 -25.61
C GLU A 251 -2.81 5.99 -24.31
N LEU A 252 -2.19 7.19 -24.27
CA LEU A 252 -1.58 7.67 -23.03
C LEU A 252 -2.63 7.76 -21.91
N ALA A 253 -2.28 7.25 -20.74
CA ALA A 253 -3.12 7.33 -19.56
C ALA A 253 -3.34 8.79 -19.13
N SER A 254 -4.46 9.04 -18.44
CA SER A 254 -4.79 10.34 -17.88
C SER A 254 -5.47 10.19 -16.53
N ASP A 255 -5.80 11.33 -15.89
CA ASP A 255 -6.51 11.33 -14.61
C ASP A 255 -7.89 10.66 -14.67
N ASP A 256 -8.47 10.56 -15.87
CA ASP A 256 -9.84 10.09 -16.06
C ASP A 256 -9.93 8.76 -16.81
N LYS A 257 -8.87 8.29 -17.46
CA LYS A 257 -8.94 7.05 -18.24
C LYS A 257 -7.60 6.39 -18.54
N ALA A 258 -7.65 5.09 -18.78
CA ALA A 258 -6.62 4.33 -19.48
C ALA A 258 -7.21 3.04 -20.06
N SER A 259 -6.60 2.55 -21.14
CA SER A 259 -6.96 1.28 -21.76
C SER A 259 -5.73 0.60 -22.36
N GLY A 260 -5.79 -0.72 -22.46
CA GLY A 260 -4.70 -1.50 -23.02
C GLY A 260 -4.75 -2.98 -22.71
N THR A 261 -3.63 -3.64 -22.97
CA THR A 261 -3.40 -5.06 -22.72
C THR A 261 -2.12 -5.28 -21.96
N PHE A 262 -2.04 -6.39 -21.22
CA PHE A 262 -0.82 -6.77 -20.51
C PHE A 262 -0.63 -8.27 -20.45
N THR A 263 0.64 -8.67 -20.31
CA THR A 263 1.03 -10.01 -19.90
C THR A 263 2.18 -9.85 -18.93
N CYS A 264 2.11 -10.47 -17.76
CA CYS A 264 3.11 -10.25 -16.73
C CYS A 264 3.33 -11.45 -15.81
N SER A 265 4.53 -11.53 -15.25
CA SER A 265 4.96 -12.60 -14.37
C SER A 265 5.24 -12.08 -12.96
N PHE A 266 4.88 -12.87 -11.97
CA PHE A 266 5.05 -12.60 -10.56
C PHE A 266 5.81 -13.74 -9.91
N ARG A 267 6.52 -13.45 -8.83
CA ARG A 267 7.23 -14.44 -8.02
C ARG A 267 6.74 -14.35 -6.59
N THR A 268 6.35 -15.48 -6.03
CA THR A 268 5.93 -15.61 -4.62
C THR A 268 7.15 -15.63 -3.69
N TYR A 269 6.92 -15.50 -2.38
CA TYR A 269 8.00 -15.46 -1.38
C TYR A 269 8.80 -16.76 -1.28
N ASP A 270 8.21 -17.90 -1.64
CA ASP A 270 8.87 -19.21 -1.72
C ASP A 270 9.52 -19.49 -3.10
N GLY A 271 9.51 -18.49 -4.00
CA GLY A 271 10.15 -18.56 -5.31
C GLY A 271 9.30 -19.18 -6.42
N GLN A 272 8.06 -19.58 -6.15
CA GLN A 272 7.14 -20.04 -7.19
C GLN A 272 6.75 -18.88 -8.12
N GLU A 273 6.69 -19.15 -9.41
CA GLU A 273 6.27 -18.16 -10.41
C GLU A 273 4.83 -18.41 -10.86
N PHE A 274 4.15 -17.32 -11.18
CA PHE A 274 2.86 -17.35 -11.84
C PHE A 274 2.71 -16.18 -12.79
N THR A 275 1.84 -16.32 -13.79
CA THR A 275 1.65 -15.29 -14.81
C THR A 275 0.20 -14.90 -14.95
N LEU A 276 0.00 -13.63 -15.31
CA LEU A 276 -1.23 -13.12 -15.88
C LEU A 276 -1.03 -13.02 -17.39
N VAL A 277 -1.86 -13.74 -18.13
CA VAL A 277 -1.93 -13.69 -19.59
C VAL A 277 -3.29 -13.14 -20.02
N ASP A 278 -3.38 -12.68 -21.27
CA ASP A 278 -4.60 -12.10 -21.83
C ASP A 278 -5.19 -10.98 -20.97
N GLY A 279 -4.32 -10.23 -20.29
CA GLY A 279 -4.70 -9.07 -19.50
C GLY A 279 -5.27 -8.00 -20.42
N ASN A 280 -6.47 -7.53 -20.14
CA ASN A 280 -7.14 -6.48 -20.92
C ASN A 280 -7.91 -5.56 -19.98
N PHE A 281 -7.83 -4.26 -20.23
CA PHE A 281 -8.53 -3.27 -19.42
C PHE A 281 -8.95 -2.06 -20.26
N ALA A 282 -10.07 -1.46 -19.88
CA ALA A 282 -10.45 -0.12 -20.25
C ALA A 282 -11.22 0.48 -19.08
N LEU A 283 -10.67 1.51 -18.44
CA LEU A 283 -11.28 2.17 -17.29
C LEU A 283 -11.49 3.65 -17.63
N ASN A 284 -12.68 4.14 -17.32
CA ASN A 284 -13.04 5.55 -17.40
C ASN A 284 -13.65 5.98 -16.06
N ARG A 285 -13.26 7.13 -15.55
CA ARG A 285 -13.82 7.71 -14.33
C ARG A 285 -15.34 7.90 -14.49
N ALA A 286 -16.09 7.49 -13.46
CA ALA A 286 -17.54 7.33 -13.53
C ALA A 286 -18.32 8.65 -13.51
#